data_AF-A0A4P7D7X7-F1
#
_entry.id   AF-A0A4P7D7X7-F1
#
_cell.length_a   1.000
_cell.length_b   1.000
_cell.length_c   1.000
_cell.angle_alpha   90.00
_cell.angle_beta   90.00
_cell.angle_gamma   90.00
#
_symmetry.space_group_name_H-M   'P 1'
#
loop_
_entity.id
_entity.type
_entity.pdbx_description
1 polymer ?
#
loop_
_entity_poly.entity_id
_entity_poly.type
_entity_poly.pdbx_seq_one_letter_code
_entity_poly.pdbx_strand_id
1 'polypeptide(L)'
;MPARFELVALALPAGHAPESLPLPVAQFIATCWPGMSRAQMLDRARRLALRVSLRALRGSRPDGVGLFSLVMNGADGNAELVAHVRRVKRRRTARRAKVSLAPPRDVRQQELF
;
A
#
# COMPACT_ATOMS: atom_id res chain seq x y z
N MET A 1 14.40 -16.59 0.94
CA MET A 1 13.64 -15.59 1.72
C MET A 1 12.57 -14.96 0.83
N PRO A 2 11.31 -14.84 1.25
CA PRO A 2 10.30 -14.15 0.46
C PRO A 2 10.69 -12.68 0.34
N ALA A 3 10.77 -12.17 -0.90
CA ALA A 3 10.97 -10.74 -1.12
C ALA A 3 9.84 -9.96 -0.44
N ARG A 4 10.18 -8.94 0.37
CA ARG A 4 9.17 -8.03 0.92
C ARG A 4 8.68 -7.14 -0.21
N PHE A 5 7.36 -7.01 -0.32
CA PHE A 5 6.70 -6.13 -1.29
C PHE A 5 6.16 -4.92 -0.55
N GLU A 6 6.36 -3.75 -1.14
CA GLU A 6 5.72 -2.50 -0.75
C GLU A 6 4.91 -1.97 -1.92
N LEU A 7 3.65 -1.65 -1.66
CA LEU A 7 2.77 -0.97 -2.59
C LEU A 7 3.35 0.42 -2.90
N VAL A 8 3.35 0.80 -4.17
CA VAL A 8 3.72 2.13 -4.63
C VAL A 8 2.47 2.89 -5.03
N ALA A 9 1.62 2.25 -5.83
CA ALA A 9 0.38 2.83 -6.32
C ALA A 9 -0.60 1.72 -6.76
N LEU A 10 -1.89 2.05 -6.76
CA LEU A 10 -2.93 1.29 -7.45
C LEU A 10 -3.38 2.09 -8.66
N ALA A 11 -3.63 1.41 -9.76
CA ALA A 11 -4.16 2.00 -10.99
C ALA A 11 -5.28 1.13 -11.55
N LEU A 12 -6.20 1.76 -12.28
CA LEU A 12 -7.17 1.05 -13.09
C LEU A 12 -6.52 0.58 -14.40
N PRO A 13 -6.94 -0.57 -14.95
CA PRO A 13 -6.57 -0.94 -16.31
C PRO A 13 -7.11 0.09 -17.31
N ALA A 14 -6.44 0.23 -18.44
CA ALA A 14 -6.86 1.17 -19.48
C ALA A 14 -8.29 0.85 -19.95
N GLY A 15 -9.14 1.88 -20.00
CA GLY A 15 -10.54 1.73 -20.41
C GLY A 15 -11.53 1.40 -19.28
N HIS A 16 -11.11 1.33 -18.02
CA HIS A 16 -12.02 1.24 -16.87
C HIS A 16 -12.25 2.61 -16.22
N ALA A 17 -13.51 3.02 -16.15
CA ALA A 17 -13.92 4.23 -15.47
C ALA A 17 -14.00 3.99 -13.94
N PRO A 18 -13.46 4.90 -13.10
CA PRO A 18 -13.48 4.73 -11.65
C PRO A 18 -14.89 4.70 -11.07
N GLU A 19 -15.85 5.37 -11.70
CA GLU A 19 -17.26 5.41 -11.29
C GLU A 19 -18.02 4.09 -11.53
N SER A 20 -17.50 3.22 -12.41
CA SER A 20 -18.09 1.90 -12.68
C SER A 20 -17.65 0.82 -11.69
N LEU A 21 -16.84 1.17 -10.69
CA LEU A 21 -16.34 0.22 -9.73
C LEU A 21 -17.40 -0.15 -8.68
N PRO A 22 -17.49 -1.43 -8.30
CA PRO A 22 -18.30 -1.83 -7.15
C PRO A 22 -17.89 -1.07 -5.89
N LEU A 23 -18.85 -0.68 -5.06
CA LEU A 23 -18.61 0.10 -3.84
C LEU A 23 -17.53 -0.52 -2.92
N PRO A 24 -17.50 -1.85 -2.67
CA PRO A 24 -16.45 -2.45 -1.85
C PRO A 24 -15.05 -2.28 -2.44
N VAL A 25 -14.94 -2.26 -3.77
CA VAL A 25 -13.67 -2.05 -4.50
C VAL A 25 -13.21 -0.61 -4.36
N ALA A 26 -14.12 0.36 -4.48
CA ALA A 26 -13.80 1.78 -4.25
C ALA A 26 -13.33 2.02 -2.80
N GLN A 27 -14.01 1.41 -1.81
CA GLN A 27 -13.58 1.45 -0.41
C GLN A 27 -12.20 0.80 -0.22
N PHE A 28 -11.95 -0.34 -0.87
CA PHE A 28 -10.65 -0.99 -0.83
C PHE A 28 -9.54 -0.06 -1.37
N ILE A 29 -9.74 0.59 -2.51
CA ILE A 29 -8.79 1.55 -3.08
C ILE A 29 -8.51 2.69 -2.09
N ALA A 30 -9.55 3.28 -1.50
CA ALA A 30 -9.43 4.37 -0.53
C ALA A 30 -8.66 3.96 0.73
N THR A 31 -8.68 2.67 1.09
CA THR A 31 -7.95 2.16 2.26
C THR A 31 -6.47 1.88 1.96
N CYS A 32 -6.03 1.91 0.70
CA CYS A 32 -4.66 1.59 0.32
C CYS A 32 -3.76 2.85 0.27
N TRP A 33 -2.48 2.69 0.64
CA TRP A 33 -1.50 3.80 0.60
C TRP A 33 -0.10 3.32 0.13
N PRO A 34 0.75 4.24 -0.37
CA PRO A 34 2.14 3.94 -0.71
C PRO A 34 2.96 3.51 0.51
N GLY A 35 3.62 2.35 0.44
CA GLY A 35 4.38 1.71 1.52
C GLY A 35 3.64 0.56 2.20
N MET A 36 2.37 0.34 1.86
CA MET A 36 1.59 -0.79 2.39
C MET A 36 2.19 -2.14 1.97
N SER A 37 2.31 -3.08 2.91
CA SER A 37 2.77 -4.44 2.61
C SER A 37 1.68 -5.31 1.98
N ARG A 38 2.09 -6.38 1.28
CA ARG A 38 1.14 -7.37 0.72
C ARG A 38 0.18 -7.95 1.77
N ALA A 39 0.67 -8.24 2.98
CA ALA A 39 -0.18 -8.80 4.04
C ALA A 39 -1.25 -7.81 4.52
N GLN A 40 -0.86 -6.54 4.71
CA GLN A 40 -1.81 -5.48 5.09
C GLN A 40 -2.86 -5.23 4.02
N MET A 41 -2.47 -5.26 2.75
CA MET A 41 -3.39 -5.14 1.62
C MET A 41 -4.42 -6.28 1.63
N LEU A 42 -3.96 -7.53 1.76
CA LEU A 42 -4.85 -8.70 1.79
C LEU A 42 -5.77 -8.71 3.03
N ASP A 43 -5.28 -8.29 4.18
CA ASP A 43 -6.08 -8.14 5.40
C ASP A 43 -7.23 -7.14 5.20
N ARG A 44 -6.94 -5.97 4.63
CA ARG A 44 -7.95 -4.94 4.34
C ARG A 44 -9.01 -5.42 3.36
N ALA A 45 -8.61 -6.11 2.30
CA ALA A 45 -9.55 -6.68 1.37
C ALA A 45 -10.47 -7.73 2.04
N ARG A 46 -9.90 -8.58 2.89
CA ARG A 46 -10.67 -9.57 3.65
C ARG A 46 -11.72 -8.90 4.55
N ARG A 47 -11.40 -7.76 5.18
CA ARG A 47 -12.35 -6.99 5.99
C ARG A 47 -13.52 -6.43 5.19
N LEU A 48 -13.32 -6.22 3.89
CA LEU A 48 -14.35 -5.78 2.93
C LEU A 48 -15.03 -6.96 2.22
N ALA A 49 -14.86 -8.19 2.73
CA ALA A 49 -15.34 -9.42 2.10
C ALA A 49 -14.87 -9.63 0.64
N LEU A 50 -13.76 -9.00 0.25
CA LEU A 50 -13.17 -9.14 -1.08
C LEU A 50 -12.15 -10.27 -1.10
N ARG A 51 -12.31 -11.19 -2.06
CA ARG A 51 -11.30 -12.21 -2.37
C ARG A 51 -10.33 -11.67 -3.40
N VAL A 52 -9.09 -11.42 -2.95
CA VAL A 52 -8.03 -10.83 -3.76
C VAL A 52 -7.05 -11.88 -4.26
N SER A 53 -6.69 -11.78 -5.53
CA SER A 53 -5.59 -12.55 -6.15
C SER A 53 -4.58 -11.61 -6.79
N LEU A 54 -3.30 -11.73 -6.42
CA LEU A 54 -2.21 -11.02 -7.08
C LEU A 54 -1.53 -11.94 -8.10
N ARG A 55 -1.41 -11.50 -9.34
CA ARG A 55 -0.62 -12.14 -10.40
C ARG A 55 0.47 -11.20 -10.89
N ALA A 56 1.72 -11.66 -10.91
CA ALA A 56 2.82 -10.85 -11.44
C ALA A 56 2.62 -10.62 -12.94
N LEU A 57 2.63 -9.36 -13.37
CA LEU A 57 2.63 -9.01 -14.78
C LEU A 57 4.07 -9.08 -15.30
N ARG A 58 4.31 -9.74 -16.43
CA ARG A 58 5.63 -9.77 -17.05
C ARG A 58 5.91 -8.38 -17.63
N GLY A 59 7.02 -7.77 -17.23
CA GLY A 59 7.36 -6.38 -17.56
C GLY A 59 7.75 -5.60 -16.32
N SER A 60 8.95 -5.87 -15.78
CA SER A 60 9.50 -5.04 -14.71
C SER A 60 9.83 -3.67 -15.28
N ARG A 61 9.38 -2.59 -14.64
CA ARG A 61 9.88 -1.25 -14.98
C ARG A 61 11.37 -1.16 -14.61
N PRO A 62 12.17 -0.35 -15.33
CA PRO A 62 13.59 -0.16 -15.06
C PRO A 62 13.88 0.39 -13.65
N ASP A 63 12.88 1.01 -13.00
CA ASP A 63 12.96 1.59 -11.66
C ASP A 63 12.93 0.54 -10.52
N GLY A 64 12.87 -0.77 -10.83
CA GLY A 64 12.74 -1.82 -9.81
C GLY A 64 11.34 -1.96 -9.21
N VAL A 65 10.36 -1.27 -9.81
CA VAL A 65 8.92 -1.44 -9.57
C VAL A 65 8.37 -2.52 -10.50
N GLY A 66 7.80 -3.57 -9.92
CA GLY A 66 7.06 -4.61 -10.62
C GLY A 66 5.58 -4.27 -10.70
N LEU A 67 4.93 -4.73 -11.76
CA LEU A 67 3.49 -4.64 -11.93
C LEU A 67 2.83 -5.96 -11.53
N PHE A 68 1.71 -5.87 -10.84
CA PHE A 68 0.89 -7.02 -10.47
C PHE A 68 -0.56 -6.74 -10.87
N SER A 69 -1.17 -7.66 -11.59
CA SER A 69 -2.63 -7.70 -11.75
C SER A 69 -3.24 -8.11 -10.41
N LEU A 70 -4.22 -7.34 -9.97
CA LEU A 70 -4.95 -7.50 -8.73
C LEU A 70 -6.42 -7.77 -9.08
N VAL A 71 -6.81 -9.05 -9.02
CA VAL A 71 -8.18 -9.47 -9.28
C VAL A 71 -8.93 -9.55 -7.95
N MET A 72 -10.02 -8.80 -7.83
CA MET A 72 -10.92 -8.79 -6.68
C MET A 72 -12.25 -9.42 -7.08
N ASN A 73 -12.75 -10.30 -6.22
CA ASN A 73 -14.07 -10.90 -6.37
C ASN A 73 -14.85 -10.62 -5.08
N GLY A 74 -16.02 -10.01 -5.21
CA GLY A 74 -16.95 -9.73 -4.13
C GLY A 74 -18.38 -10.11 -4.52
N ALA A 75 -19.31 -9.94 -3.57
CA ALA A 75 -20.73 -10.19 -3.82
C ALA A 75 -21.30 -9.27 -4.92
N ASP A 76 -20.85 -8.01 -4.94
CA ASP A 76 -21.27 -6.97 -5.89
C ASP A 76 -20.53 -7.03 -7.25
N GLY A 77 -19.73 -8.07 -7.47
CA GLY A 77 -19.04 -8.31 -8.75
C GLY A 77 -17.52 -8.38 -8.64
N ASN A 78 -16.90 -8.45 -9.81
CA ASN A 78 -15.46 -8.62 -9.96
C ASN A 78 -14.83 -7.34 -10.51
N ALA A 79 -13.63 -7.03 -10.05
CA ALA A 79 -12.84 -5.90 -10.57
C ALA A 79 -11.37 -6.28 -10.69
N GLU A 80 -10.71 -5.68 -11.68
CA GLU A 80 -9.27 -5.81 -11.87
C GLU A 80 -8.58 -4.46 -11.69
N LEU A 81 -7.48 -4.46 -10.96
CA LEU A 81 -6.59 -3.31 -10.78
C LEU A 81 -5.15 -3.69 -11.11
N VAL A 82 -4.32 -2.68 -11.34
CA VAL A 82 -2.88 -2.82 -11.48
C VAL A 82 -2.21 -2.28 -10.22
N ALA A 83 -1.58 -3.17 -9.46
CA ALA A 83 -0.75 -2.83 -8.31
C ALA A 83 0.71 -2.62 -8.75
N HIS A 84 1.20 -1.39 -8.58
CA HIS A 84 2.60 -1.07 -8.68
C HIS A 84 3.28 -1.42 -7.36
N VAL A 85 4.26 -2.33 -7.37
CA VAL A 85 4.95 -2.72 -6.14
C VAL A 85 6.45 -2.66 -6.31
N ARG A 86 7.15 -2.18 -5.29
CA ARG A 86 8.61 -2.25 -5.23
C ARG A 86 9.03 -3.51 -4.47
N ARG A 87 10.09 -4.17 -4.95
CA ARG A 87 10.75 -5.21 -4.16
C ARG A 87 11.67 -4.56 -3.16
N VAL A 88 11.37 -4.76 -1.88
CA VAL A 88 12.25 -4.35 -0.79
C VAL A 88 13.30 -5.44 -0.61
N LYS A 89 14.47 -5.25 -1.21
CA LYS A 89 15.69 -5.87 -0.66
C LYS A 89 15.78 -5.34 0.77
N ARG A 90 15.94 -6.20 1.79
CA ARG A 90 16.15 -5.75 3.18
C ARG A 90 17.22 -4.65 3.13
N ARG A 91 16.83 -3.38 3.16
CA ARG A 91 17.78 -2.30 3.37
C ARG A 91 18.28 -2.57 4.76
N ARG A 92 19.56 -2.93 4.87
CA ARG A 92 20.24 -3.08 6.14
C ARG A 92 20.50 -1.67 6.68
N THR A 93 19.45 -0.87 6.93
CA THR A 93 19.51 0.49 7.48
C THR A 93 18.09 0.92 7.87
N ALA A 94 17.80 1.54 9.01
CA ALA A 94 18.64 2.29 9.94
C ALA A 94 18.45 1.79 11.38
N ARG A 95 19.55 1.70 12.14
CA ARG A 95 19.52 1.81 13.61
C ARG A 95 18.55 2.95 13.91
N ARG A 96 17.50 2.67 14.72
CA ARG A 96 16.55 3.65 15.28
C ARG A 96 17.29 4.98 15.37
N ALA A 97 17.02 5.93 14.47
CA ALA A 97 17.60 7.25 14.59
C ALA A 97 17.22 7.66 16.00
N LYS A 98 18.23 7.88 16.87
CA LYS A 98 17.98 8.37 18.23
C LYS A 98 17.07 9.56 18.01
N VAL A 99 15.82 9.46 18.47
CA VAL A 99 14.94 10.61 18.59
C VAL A 99 15.78 11.58 19.38
N SER A 100 16.25 12.64 18.73
CA SER A 100 16.92 13.73 19.43
C SER A 100 15.99 14.07 20.57
N LEU A 101 16.48 13.93 21.81
CA LEU A 101 15.72 14.32 22.98
C LEU A 101 15.22 15.74 22.73
N ALA A 102 13.96 16.02 23.07
CA ALA A 102 13.47 17.38 23.02
C ALA A 102 14.47 18.28 23.77
N PRO A 103 14.86 19.44 23.21
CA PRO A 103 15.80 20.32 23.88
C PRO A 103 15.29 20.65 25.28
N PRO A 104 16.18 20.79 26.28
CA PRO A 104 15.78 21.17 27.63
C PRO A 104 14.91 22.44 27.57
N ARG A 105 13.72 22.39 28.15
CA ARG A 105 12.85 23.58 28.25
C ARG A 105 13.56 24.64 29.09
N ASP A 106 13.58 25.86 28.58
CA ASP A 106 14.13 27.03 29.27
C ASP A 106 13.28 27.33 30.53
N VAL A 107 13.94 27.70 31.63
CA VAL A 107 13.30 27.90 32.94
C VAL A 107 12.29 29.06 32.88
N ARG A 108 12.47 30.00 31.96
CA ARG A 108 11.59 31.17 31.74
C ARG A 108 10.24 30.81 31.12
N GLN A 109 10.06 29.59 30.59
CA GLN A 109 8.78 29.14 30.02
C GLN A 109 7.87 28.43 31.03
N GLN A 110 8.28 28.28 32.30
CA GLN A 110 7.50 27.54 33.30
C GLN A 110 6.36 28.34 33.94
N GLU A 111 6.27 29.66 33.73
CA GLU A 111 5.30 30.52 34.43
C GLU A 111 4.00 30.79 33.65
N LEU A 112 3.72 30.05 32.56
CA LEU A 112 2.56 30.32 31.70
C LEU A 112 1.44 29.27 31.74
N PHE A 113 1.49 28.29 32.66
CA PHE A 113 0.38 27.37 32.94
C PHE A 113 0.34 26.95 34.41
#